data_AF-A0A1Y1K1Q2-F1
#
_entry.id   AF-A0A1Y1K1Q2-F1
#
_cell.length_a   1.000
_cell.length_b   1.000
_cell.length_c   1.000
_cell.angle_alpha   90.00
_cell.angle_beta   90.00
_cell.angle_gamma   90.00
#
_symmetry.space_group_name_H-M   'P 1'
#
loop_
_entity.id
_entity.type
_entity.pdbx_description
1 polymer ?
#
loop_
_entity_poly.entity_id
_entity_poly.type
_entity_poly.pdbx_seq_one_letter_code
_entity_poly.pdbx_strand_id
1 'polypeptide(L)'
;RQLLTDLVLLEASATDVFDKVKTSRDTLLSLQYIRQEADNSELLTMALTLNMALRIMEPRNSALLEEAVTFVSVVLRAAERLSSFKPLGPALLGNSLCLAWVAAVNPEEKEGVRKILDEHSYIFRGTTWEVLATKFQKRFDTIRAQVRSLKTPWHNI
;
A
#
# COMPACT_ATOMS: atom_id res chain seq x y z
N ARG A 1 21.00 -18.72 18.71
CA ARG A 1 22.35 -18.11 18.78
C ARG A 1 22.73 -17.45 17.44
N GLN A 2 22.58 -18.13 16.31
CA GLN A 2 22.88 -17.59 14.97
C GLN A 2 22.12 -16.29 14.61
N LEU A 3 20.80 -16.24 14.83
CA LEU A 3 19.96 -15.06 14.53
C LEU A 3 20.39 -13.76 15.22
N LEU A 4 20.91 -13.86 16.45
CA LEU A 4 21.38 -12.70 17.22
C LEU A 4 22.72 -12.19 16.67
N THR A 5 23.57 -13.12 16.23
CA THR A 5 24.83 -12.82 15.55
C THR A 5 24.57 -12.23 14.16
N ASP A 6 23.58 -12.74 13.43
CA ASP A 6 23.19 -12.24 12.11
C ASP A 6 22.56 -10.84 12.21
N LEU A 7 21.76 -10.56 13.25
CA LEU A 7 21.20 -9.24 13.54
C LEU A 7 22.29 -8.21 13.90
N VAL A 8 23.25 -8.59 14.75
CA VAL A 8 24.39 -7.73 15.10
C VAL A 8 25.31 -7.50 13.91
N LEU A 9 25.49 -8.50 13.03
CA LEU A 9 26.21 -8.34 11.77
C LEU A 9 25.46 -7.45 10.79
N LEU A 10 24.13 -7.52 10.73
CA LEU A 10 23.31 -6.64 9.88
C LEU A 10 23.40 -5.19 10.38
N GLU A 11 23.36 -4.99 11.69
CA GLU A 11 23.48 -3.69 12.35
C GLU A 11 24.90 -3.10 12.18
N ALA A 12 25.94 -3.92 12.35
CA ALA A 12 27.34 -3.51 12.12
C ALA A 12 27.63 -3.23 10.65
N SER A 13 27.07 -4.02 9.72
CA SER A 13 27.20 -3.79 8.27
C SER A 13 26.44 -2.56 7.82
N ALA A 14 25.27 -2.30 8.42
CA ALA A 14 24.55 -1.05 8.20
C ALA A 14 25.41 0.13 8.71
N THR A 15 25.98 0.04 9.91
CA THR A 15 26.84 1.08 10.51
C THR A 15 28.12 1.35 9.71
N ASP A 16 28.80 0.33 9.17
CA ASP A 16 30.00 0.51 8.31
C ASP A 16 29.67 1.08 6.92
N VAL A 17 28.48 0.80 6.38
CA VAL A 17 27.96 1.51 5.19
C VAL A 17 27.63 2.97 5.53
N PHE A 18 27.15 3.27 6.74
CA PHE A 18 26.86 4.63 7.18
C PHE A 18 28.11 5.48 7.45
N ASP A 19 29.21 4.89 7.95
CA ASP A 19 30.48 5.61 8.16
C ASP A 19 31.25 5.86 6.85
N LYS A 20 31.00 5.07 5.80
CA LYS A 20 31.63 5.25 4.47
C LYS A 20 30.90 6.25 3.57
N VAL A 21 29.67 6.64 3.92
CA VAL A 21 28.89 7.60 3.15
C VAL A 21 29.00 8.98 3.80
N LYS A 22 30.00 9.76 3.36
CA LYS A 22 30.06 11.21 3.62
C LYS A 22 28.92 11.92 2.89
N THR A 23 27.71 11.90 3.46
CA THR A 23 26.57 12.66 2.93
C THR A 23 26.23 13.84 3.81
N SER A 24 25.83 14.96 3.19
CA SER A 24 25.31 16.13 3.89
C SER A 24 24.14 15.74 4.79
N ARG A 25 23.97 16.44 5.91
CA ARG A 25 22.86 16.26 6.87
C ARG A 25 21.49 16.16 6.18
N ASP A 26 21.30 16.90 5.10
CA ASP A 26 20.04 16.93 4.31
C ASP A 26 19.75 15.61 3.59
N THR A 27 20.79 14.89 3.16
CA THR A 27 20.64 13.58 2.51
C THR A 27 20.19 12.52 3.51
N LEU A 28 20.77 12.53 4.72
CA LEU A 28 20.42 11.59 5.79
C LEU A 28 18.97 11.80 6.25
N LEU A 29 18.55 13.06 6.40
CA LEU A 29 17.16 13.41 6.71
C LEU A 29 16.19 12.98 5.59
N SER A 30 16.56 13.16 4.32
CA SER A 30 15.76 12.73 3.18
C SER A 30 15.57 11.20 3.15
N LEU A 31 16.63 10.43 3.44
CA LEU A 31 16.55 8.97 3.50
C LEU A 31 15.68 8.49 4.68
N GLN A 32 15.81 9.10 5.85
CA GLN A 32 14.96 8.81 7.00
C GLN A 32 13.48 9.08 6.68
N TYR A 33 13.20 10.21 6.03
CA TYR A 33 11.86 10.59 5.62
C TYR A 33 11.26 9.57 4.62
N ILE A 34 12.01 9.20 3.58
CA ILE A 34 11.59 8.18 2.60
C ILE A 34 11.30 6.85 3.30
N ARG A 35 12.14 6.43 4.25
CA ARG A 35 11.95 5.19 5.01
C ARG A 35 10.67 5.23 5.84
N GLN A 36 10.41 6.33 6.54
CA GLN A 36 9.19 6.50 7.31
C GLN A 36 7.94 6.44 6.42
N GLU A 37 7.98 7.06 5.24
CA GLU A 37 6.86 6.98 4.29
C GLU A 37 6.70 5.56 3.70
N ALA A 38 7.79 4.80 3.59
CA ALA A 38 7.72 3.38 3.22
C ALA A 38 6.96 2.56 4.27
N ASP A 39 7.31 2.73 5.55
CA ASP A 39 6.65 2.04 6.66
C ASP A 39 5.17 2.44 6.74
N ASN A 40 4.86 3.73 6.56
CA ASN A 40 3.49 4.23 6.50
C ASN A 40 2.70 3.63 5.32
N SER A 41 3.34 3.44 4.16
CA SER A 41 2.73 2.82 2.98
C SER A 41 2.32 1.36 3.24
N GLU A 42 3.15 0.61 3.96
CA GLU A 42 2.81 -0.77 4.35
C GLU A 42 1.63 -0.81 5.33
N LEU A 43 1.62 0.08 6.33
CA LEU A 43 0.49 0.22 7.24
C LEU A 43 -0.81 0.60 6.50
N LEU A 44 -0.73 1.51 5.53
CA LEU A 44 -1.88 1.89 4.69
C LEU A 44 -2.36 0.72 3.82
N THR A 45 -1.42 -0.08 3.28
CA THR A 45 -1.73 -1.31 2.54
C THR A 45 -2.53 -2.28 3.41
N MET A 46 -2.11 -2.49 4.66
CA MET A 46 -2.83 -3.33 5.63
C MET A 46 -4.20 -2.74 5.97
N ALA A 47 -4.28 -1.45 6.27
CA ALA A 47 -5.53 -0.76 6.61
C ALA A 47 -6.57 -0.86 5.48
N LEU A 48 -6.17 -0.59 4.23
CA LEU A 48 -7.03 -0.75 3.06
C LEU A 48 -7.48 -2.19 2.85
N THR A 49 -6.58 -3.16 3.08
CA THR A 49 -6.91 -4.59 2.95
C THR A 49 -7.96 -5.02 3.98
N LEU A 50 -7.78 -4.62 5.24
CA LEU A 50 -8.73 -4.90 6.32
C LEU A 50 -10.06 -4.20 6.08
N ASN A 51 -10.04 -2.91 5.73
CA ASN A 51 -11.25 -2.15 5.43
C ASN A 51 -12.04 -2.80 4.28
N MET A 52 -11.38 -3.23 3.21
CA MET A 52 -12.03 -3.96 2.11
C MET A 52 -12.66 -5.28 2.56
N ALA A 53 -11.96 -6.07 3.39
CA ALA A 53 -12.51 -7.31 3.94
C ALA A 53 -13.74 -7.05 4.82
N LEU A 54 -13.68 -6.04 5.70
CA LEU A 54 -14.78 -5.65 6.58
C LEU A 54 -15.98 -5.15 5.77
N ARG A 55 -15.78 -4.34 4.72
CA ARG A 55 -16.85 -3.88 3.82
C ARG A 55 -17.58 -5.04 3.14
N ILE A 56 -16.88 -6.13 2.84
CA ILE A 56 -17.49 -7.34 2.29
C ILE A 56 -18.36 -8.06 3.34
N MET A 57 -17.89 -8.11 4.59
CA MET A 57 -18.59 -8.78 5.69
C MET A 57 -19.80 -7.98 6.18
N GLU A 58 -19.64 -6.65 6.29
CA GLU A 58 -20.59 -5.65 6.78
C GLU A 58 -20.91 -4.57 5.73
N PRO A 59 -21.58 -4.91 4.62
CA PRO A 59 -21.80 -4.00 3.50
C PRO A 59 -22.72 -2.80 3.81
N ARG A 60 -23.38 -2.79 4.97
CA ARG A 60 -24.28 -1.71 5.41
C ARG A 60 -23.61 -0.72 6.35
N ASN A 61 -22.36 -0.96 6.75
CA ASN A 61 -21.63 -0.10 7.66
C ASN A 61 -21.00 1.07 6.87
N SER A 62 -21.64 2.25 6.93
CA SER A 62 -21.19 3.45 6.21
C SER A 62 -19.87 4.00 6.74
N ALA A 63 -19.52 3.78 8.00
CA ALA A 63 -18.25 4.22 8.57
C ALA A 63 -17.05 3.60 7.82
N LEU A 64 -17.19 2.35 7.36
CA LEU A 64 -16.15 1.70 6.57
C LEU A 64 -15.94 2.36 5.19
N LEU A 65 -16.97 3.01 4.64
CA LEU A 65 -16.82 3.78 3.39
C LEU A 65 -16.06 5.09 3.67
N GLU A 66 -16.38 5.79 4.75
CA GLU A 66 -15.68 7.02 5.16
C GLU A 66 -14.20 6.76 5.50
N GLU A 67 -13.90 5.65 6.16
CA GLU A 67 -12.54 5.18 6.37
C GLU A 67 -11.80 4.94 5.06
N ALA A 68 -12.45 4.30 4.07
CA ALA A 68 -11.84 4.04 2.77
C ALA A 68 -11.47 5.34 2.05
N VAL A 69 -12.38 6.32 2.04
CA VAL A 69 -12.13 7.67 1.51
C VAL A 69 -10.92 8.31 2.19
N THR A 70 -10.84 8.20 3.52
CA THR A 70 -9.73 8.73 4.32
C THR A 70 -8.40 8.05 3.95
N PHE A 71 -8.37 6.72 3.92
CA PHE A 71 -7.14 5.97 3.58
C PHE A 71 -6.67 6.25 2.16
N VAL A 72 -7.58 6.29 1.19
CA VAL A 72 -7.25 6.63 -0.21
C VAL A 72 -6.66 8.04 -0.29
N SER A 73 -7.26 9.02 0.39
CA SER A 73 -6.74 10.39 0.47
C SER A 73 -5.33 10.45 1.08
N VAL A 74 -5.07 9.69 2.14
CA VAL A 74 -3.73 9.63 2.76
C VAL A 74 -2.70 9.02 1.81
N VAL A 75 -3.05 7.98 1.05
CA VAL A 75 -2.17 7.38 0.02
C VAL A 75 -1.86 8.39 -1.09
N LEU A 76 -2.85 9.11 -1.59
CA LEU A 76 -2.66 10.15 -2.62
C LEU A 76 -1.68 11.24 -2.13
N ARG A 77 -1.90 11.76 -0.92
CA ARG A 77 -1.00 12.75 -0.31
C ARG A 77 0.41 12.20 -0.08
N ALA A 78 0.55 10.92 0.29
CA ALA A 78 1.86 10.29 0.43
C ALA A 78 2.60 10.24 -0.91
N ALA A 79 1.90 9.91 -2.00
CA ALA A 79 2.47 9.93 -3.34
C ALA A 79 2.90 11.32 -3.78
N GLU A 80 2.10 12.36 -3.49
CA GLU A 80 2.49 13.75 -3.74
C GLU A 80 3.77 14.13 -2.98
N ARG A 81 3.85 13.83 -1.68
CA ARG A 81 5.05 14.13 -0.85
C ARG A 81 6.29 13.40 -1.37
N LEU A 82 6.12 12.15 -1.79
CA LEU A 82 7.23 11.32 -2.27
C LEU A 82 7.61 11.58 -3.72
N SER A 83 6.80 12.31 -4.49
CA SER A 83 7.04 12.61 -5.91
C SER A 83 8.35 13.38 -6.17
N SER A 84 8.84 14.14 -5.18
CA SER A 84 10.11 14.86 -5.25
C SER A 84 11.34 13.95 -5.07
N PHE A 85 11.15 12.73 -4.57
CA PHE A 85 12.23 11.77 -4.27
C PHE A 85 12.32 10.65 -5.33
N LYS A 86 11.98 10.96 -6.58
CA LYS A 86 12.04 10.01 -7.69
C LYS A 86 13.48 9.50 -7.90
N PRO A 87 13.65 8.21 -8.26
CA PRO A 87 12.59 7.21 -8.47
C PRO A 87 12.17 6.49 -7.19
N LEU A 88 12.95 6.57 -6.11
CA LEU A 88 12.84 5.71 -4.93
C LEU A 88 11.60 5.98 -4.09
N GLY A 89 11.20 7.23 -3.90
CA GLY A 89 10.04 7.59 -3.07
C GLY A 89 8.76 6.90 -3.54
N PRO A 90 8.27 7.19 -4.76
CA PRO A 90 7.01 6.61 -5.23
C PRO A 90 7.06 5.09 -5.40
N ALA A 91 8.24 4.50 -5.64
CA ALA A 91 8.41 3.05 -5.80
C ALA A 91 7.95 2.25 -4.57
N LEU A 92 7.97 2.86 -3.39
CA LEU A 92 7.56 2.26 -2.12
C LEU A 92 6.03 2.27 -1.93
N LEU A 93 5.29 2.95 -2.82
CA LEU A 93 3.84 3.10 -2.75
C LEU A 93 3.08 2.18 -3.71
N GLY A 94 3.78 1.34 -4.49
CA GLY A 94 3.13 0.57 -5.56
C GLY A 94 1.95 -0.29 -5.09
N ASN A 95 2.09 -0.98 -3.95
CA ASN A 95 1.02 -1.80 -3.39
C ASN A 95 -0.13 -0.96 -2.80
N SER A 96 0.19 0.08 -2.03
CA SER A 96 -0.81 0.95 -1.40
C SER A 96 -1.60 1.73 -2.45
N LEU A 97 -0.98 2.20 -3.53
CA LEU A 97 -1.66 2.84 -4.67
C LEU A 97 -2.58 1.86 -5.41
N CYS A 98 -2.12 0.65 -5.72
CA CYS A 98 -2.97 -0.35 -6.39
C CYS A 98 -4.18 -0.73 -5.52
N LEU A 99 -3.99 -0.91 -4.21
CA LEU A 99 -5.09 -1.16 -3.29
C LEU A 99 -6.02 0.05 -3.12
N ALA A 100 -5.47 1.26 -3.08
CA ALA A 100 -6.27 2.48 -3.01
C ALA A 100 -7.19 2.60 -4.23
N TRP A 101 -6.71 2.25 -5.42
CA TRP A 101 -7.53 2.25 -6.65
C TRP A 101 -8.67 1.21 -6.58
N VAL A 102 -8.40 0.05 -5.99
CA VAL A 102 -9.39 -1.01 -5.76
C VAL A 102 -10.42 -0.61 -4.69
N ALA A 103 -9.97 0.09 -3.65
CA ALA A 103 -10.77 0.45 -2.49
C ALA A 103 -11.57 1.75 -2.64
N ALA A 104 -11.16 2.64 -3.56
CA ALA A 104 -11.80 3.92 -3.87
C ALA A 104 -13.32 3.77 -4.00
N VAL A 105 -14.05 4.65 -3.30
CA VAL A 105 -15.51 4.54 -3.18
C VAL A 105 -16.20 5.23 -4.34
N ASN A 106 -15.69 6.39 -4.74
CA ASN A 106 -16.28 7.20 -5.80
C ASN A 106 -15.37 7.27 -7.05
N PRO A 107 -15.94 7.63 -8.21
CA PRO A 107 -15.18 7.71 -9.47
C PRO A 107 -14.05 8.74 -9.44
N GLU A 108 -14.22 9.84 -8.71
CA GLU A 108 -13.24 10.93 -8.62
C GLU A 108 -11.95 10.47 -7.91
N GLU A 109 -12.07 9.81 -6.76
CA GLU A 109 -10.95 9.18 -6.06
C GLU A 109 -10.23 8.17 -6.94
N LYS A 110 -11.01 7.33 -7.62
CA LYS A 110 -10.48 6.28 -8.48
C LYS A 110 -9.67 6.85 -9.63
N GLU A 111 -10.16 7.94 -10.22
CA GLU A 111 -9.46 8.69 -11.27
C GLU A 111 -8.20 9.38 -10.72
N GLY A 112 -8.27 9.97 -9.52
CA GLY A 112 -7.11 10.56 -8.85
C GLY A 112 -5.99 9.54 -8.62
N VAL A 113 -6.32 8.35 -8.11
CA VAL A 113 -5.35 7.27 -7.91
C VAL A 113 -4.81 6.77 -9.24
N ARG A 114 -5.66 6.62 -10.26
CA ARG A 114 -5.25 6.21 -11.62
C ARG A 114 -4.20 7.16 -12.19
N LYS A 115 -4.44 8.46 -12.09
CA LYS A 115 -3.49 9.48 -12.58
C LYS A 115 -2.10 9.32 -11.94
N ILE A 116 -2.04 9.13 -10.63
CA ILE A 116 -0.77 8.91 -9.93
C ILE A 116 -0.10 7.60 -10.37
N LEU A 117 -0.88 6.53 -10.53
CA LEU A 117 -0.37 5.23 -11.00
C LEU A 117 0.21 5.33 -12.42
N ASP A 118 -0.44 6.08 -13.32
CA ASP A 118 0.02 6.30 -14.68
C ASP A 118 1.32 7.14 -14.70
N GLU A 119 1.36 8.23 -13.92
CA GLU A 119 2.55 9.08 -13.75
C GLU A 119 3.76 8.32 -13.20
N HIS A 120 3.52 7.26 -12.42
CA HIS A 120 4.55 6.45 -11.79
C HIS A 120 4.58 5.00 -12.31
N SER A 121 4.10 4.78 -13.53
CA SER A 121 4.05 3.45 -14.17
C SER A 121 5.42 2.76 -14.24
N TYR A 122 6.51 3.53 -14.27
CA TYR A 122 7.89 3.03 -14.26
C TYR A 122 8.25 2.18 -13.03
N ILE A 123 7.47 2.25 -11.94
CA ILE A 123 7.66 1.44 -10.72
C ILE A 123 7.40 -0.04 -11.00
N PHE A 124 6.45 -0.35 -11.89
CA PHE A 124 5.92 -1.71 -12.06
C PHE A 124 6.74 -2.58 -13.03
N ARG A 125 8.05 -2.37 -13.15
CA ARG A 125 8.92 -3.02 -14.15
C ARG A 125 8.61 -4.53 -14.32
N GLY A 126 8.16 -4.93 -15.51
CA GLY A 126 7.79 -6.32 -15.84
C GLY A 126 6.31 -6.67 -15.67
N THR A 127 5.50 -5.74 -15.18
CA THR A 127 4.03 -5.83 -15.11
C THR A 127 3.42 -4.44 -15.33
N THR A 128 2.10 -4.33 -15.30
CA THR A 128 1.42 -3.04 -15.20
C THR A 128 0.73 -2.93 -13.84
N TRP A 129 0.39 -1.70 -13.43
CA TRP A 129 -0.34 -1.49 -12.18
C TRP A 129 -1.73 -2.11 -12.25
N GLU A 130 -2.37 -2.13 -13.43
CA GLU A 130 -3.68 -2.73 -13.67
C GLU A 130 -3.66 -4.23 -13.41
N VAL A 131 -2.58 -4.92 -13.82
CA VAL A 131 -2.42 -6.35 -13.54
C VAL A 131 -2.34 -6.61 -12.03
N LEU A 132 -1.61 -5.76 -11.29
CA LEU A 132 -1.51 -5.90 -9.83
C LEU A 132 -2.83 -5.54 -9.13
N ALA A 133 -3.46 -4.43 -9.49
CA ALA A 133 -4.78 -4.03 -8.99
C ALA A 133 -5.83 -5.11 -9.26
N THR A 134 -5.83 -5.72 -10.44
CA THR A 134 -6.70 -6.84 -10.79
C THR A 134 -6.47 -8.06 -9.91
N LYS A 135 -5.21 -8.36 -9.54
CA LYS A 135 -4.91 -9.44 -8.59
C LYS A 135 -5.51 -9.17 -7.21
N PHE A 136 -5.42 -7.93 -6.71
CA PHE A 136 -6.08 -7.56 -5.46
C PHE A 136 -7.61 -7.66 -5.56
N GLN A 137 -8.20 -7.10 -6.62
CA GLN A 137 -9.64 -7.18 -6.86
C GLN A 137 -10.14 -8.63 -6.87
N LYS A 138 -9.47 -9.53 -7.59
CA LYS A 138 -9.83 -10.96 -7.63
C LYS A 138 -9.83 -11.61 -6.26
N ARG A 139 -8.86 -11.29 -5.39
CA ARG A 139 -8.83 -11.80 -4.01
C ARG A 139 -10.06 -11.36 -3.22
N PHE A 140 -10.44 -10.09 -3.31
CA PHE A 140 -11.64 -9.59 -2.65
C PHE A 140 -12.93 -10.17 -3.26
N ASP A 141 -12.97 -10.42 -4.56
CA ASP A 141 -14.09 -11.07 -5.20
C ASP A 141 -14.26 -12.52 -4.71
N THR A 142 -13.15 -13.25 -4.51
CA THR A 142 -13.16 -14.59 -3.90
C THR A 142 -13.71 -14.55 -2.48
N ILE A 143 -13.25 -13.62 -1.64
CA ILE A 143 -13.78 -13.44 -0.26
C ILE A 143 -15.27 -13.13 -0.30
N ARG A 144 -15.72 -12.27 -1.22
CA ARG A 144 -17.14 -11.94 -1.38
C ARG A 144 -17.97 -13.15 -1.77
N ALA A 145 -17.46 -14.02 -2.66
CA ALA A 145 -18.14 -15.26 -3.02
C ALA A 145 -18.27 -16.19 -1.80
N GLN A 146 -17.21 -16.36 -1.01
CA GLN A 146 -17.21 -17.18 0.20
C GLN A 146 -18.19 -16.66 1.27
N VAL A 147 -18.21 -15.35 1.52
CA VAL A 147 -19.15 -14.74 2.49
C VAL A 147 -20.60 -14.93 2.04
N ARG A 148 -20.88 -14.85 0.73
CA ARG A 148 -22.24 -15.10 0.19
C ARG A 148 -22.66 -16.56 0.34
N SER A 149 -21.77 -17.52 0.09
CA SER A 149 -22.08 -18.95 0.27
C SER A 149 -22.30 -19.33 1.74
N LEU A 150 -21.62 -18.65 2.68
CA LEU A 150 -21.84 -18.86 4.11
C LEU A 150 -23.16 -18.26 4.60
N LYS A 151 -23.65 -17.20 3.96
CA LYS A 151 -24.91 -16.53 4.31
C LYS A 151 -26.15 -17.17 3.67
N THR A 152 -26.00 -18.18 2.80
CA THR A 152 -27.12 -18.94 2.24
C THR A 152 -27.46 -20.09 3.20
N PRO A 153 -28.57 -20.05 3.95
CA PRO A 153 -28.97 -21.16 4.79
C PRO A 153 -29.46 -22.32 3.91
N TRP A 154 -29.30 -23.54 4.40
CA TRP A 154 -29.86 -24.78 3.86
C TRP A 154 -31.41 -24.77 3.89
N HIS A 155 -32.05 -23.92 3.09
CA HIS A 155 -33.52 -23.82 3.00
C HIS A 155 -34.07 -24.21 1.63
N ASN A 156 -33.34 -24.99 0.83
CA ASN A 156 -33.82 -25.53 -0.45
C ASN A 156 -33.43 -27.01 -0.64
N ILE A 157 -33.68 -27.86 0.36
CA ILE A 157 -33.84 -29.31 0.18
C ILE A 157 -35.09 -29.72 0.94
#